data_AF-A0A8S9F909-F1
#
_entry.id   AF-A0A8S9F909-F1
#
_cell.length_a   1.000
_cell.length_b   1.000
_cell.length_c   1.000
_cell.angle_alpha   90.00
_cell.angle_beta   90.00
_cell.angle_gamma   90.00
#
_symmetry.space_group_name_H-M   'P 1'
#
loop_
_entity.id
_entity.type
_entity.pdbx_description
1 polymer ?
#
loop_
_entity_poly.entity_id
_entity_poly.type
_entity_poly.pdbx_seq_one_letter_code
_entity_poly.pdbx_strand_id
1 'polypeptide(L)'
;KEILEKYHDLFTLQWEGVIGNIHVPSQAEWEQLLTNCSAFLFYGMERLMSQILLNRLVAMNIPKCHLMIILDLVRSKQSYQRITNSDIHKSCLHIATERPKETAMLLSLTGVRSIIANQWYTTLQENAERLEILFENLLSVGRTTGQTVHILQK
;
A
#
# COMPACT_ATOMS: atom_id res chain seq x y z
N LYS A 1 -4.67 15.49 0.05
CA LYS A 1 -5.83 15.96 -0.74
C LYS A 1 -5.35 16.59 -2.04
N GLU A 2 -4.40 17.51 -1.98
CA GLU A 2 -3.76 18.16 -3.15
C GLU A 2 -3.31 17.18 -4.25
N ILE A 3 -2.65 16.06 -3.89
CA ILE A 3 -2.24 15.04 -4.89
C ILE A 3 -3.44 14.41 -5.60
N LEU A 4 -4.49 14.02 -4.85
CA LEU A 4 -5.67 13.40 -5.46
C LEU A 4 -6.39 14.39 -6.36
N GLU A 5 -6.50 15.65 -5.94
CA GLU A 5 -7.11 16.73 -6.72
C GLU A 5 -6.31 17.01 -8.01
N LYS A 6 -4.98 17.02 -7.94
CA LYS A 6 -4.08 17.25 -9.08
C LYS A 6 -4.27 16.23 -10.21
N TYR A 7 -4.53 14.96 -9.89
CA TYR A 7 -4.69 13.88 -10.87
C TYR A 7 -6.16 13.48 -11.11
N HIS A 8 -7.11 14.13 -10.42
CA HIS A 8 -8.53 13.78 -10.42
C HIS A 8 -9.14 13.69 -11.81
N ASP A 9 -9.15 14.83 -12.52
CA ASP A 9 -9.94 14.99 -13.75
C ASP A 9 -9.36 14.22 -14.94
N LEU A 10 -8.07 13.87 -14.88
CA LEU A 10 -7.35 13.25 -16.00
C LEU A 10 -7.14 11.74 -15.82
N PHE A 11 -6.97 11.26 -14.59
CA PHE A 11 -6.47 9.89 -14.36
C PHE A 11 -7.21 9.11 -13.28
N THR A 12 -7.90 9.76 -12.33
CA THR A 12 -8.44 9.07 -11.15
C THR A 12 -9.97 9.10 -11.01
N LEU A 13 -10.70 9.49 -12.06
CA LEU A 13 -12.17 9.49 -12.10
C LEU A 13 -12.83 8.14 -11.73
N GLN A 14 -12.14 7.02 -11.93
CA GLN A 14 -12.63 5.67 -11.61
C GLN A 14 -12.06 5.11 -10.31
N TRP A 15 -11.35 5.91 -9.52
CA TRP A 15 -10.75 5.44 -8.27
C TRP A 15 -11.82 5.27 -7.20
N GLU A 16 -11.84 4.09 -6.61
CA GLU A 16 -12.67 3.75 -5.46
C GLU A 16 -11.75 3.48 -4.26
N GLY A 17 -12.14 3.94 -3.07
CA GLY A 17 -11.34 3.71 -1.88
C GLY A 17 -11.80 4.50 -0.67
N VAL A 18 -11.05 4.36 0.41
CA VAL A 18 -11.32 5.01 1.69
C VAL A 18 -10.18 5.95 2.03
N ILE A 19 -10.52 7.18 2.39
CA ILE A 19 -9.57 8.16 2.93
C ILE A 19 -9.73 8.14 4.45
N GLY A 20 -8.62 8.15 5.20
CA GLY A 20 -8.62 7.93 6.66
C GLY A 20 -9.39 8.96 7.51
N ASN A 21 -9.94 10.02 6.91
CA ASN A 21 -10.86 10.95 7.57
C ASN A 21 -12.34 10.56 7.45
N ILE A 22 -12.67 9.50 6.68
CA ILE A 22 -14.03 8.99 6.50
C ILE A 22 -14.30 7.91 7.56
N HIS A 23 -13.56 6.80 7.49
CA HIS A 23 -13.61 5.69 8.46
C HIS A 23 -12.39 4.78 8.31
N VAL A 24 -12.26 3.80 9.22
CA VAL A 24 -11.31 2.69 9.08
C VAL A 24 -11.99 1.58 8.28
N PRO A 25 -11.41 1.10 7.15
CA PRO A 25 -12.03 0.06 6.35
C PRO A 25 -12.21 -1.24 7.16
N SER A 26 -13.39 -1.83 7.04
CA SER A 26 -13.68 -3.18 7.51
C SER A 26 -12.92 -4.23 6.69
N GLN A 27 -12.82 -5.46 7.21
CA GLN A 27 -12.17 -6.55 6.47
C GLN A 27 -12.88 -6.88 5.14
N ALA A 28 -14.20 -6.76 5.10
CA ALA A 28 -14.97 -6.98 3.86
C ALA A 28 -14.68 -5.89 2.81
N GLU A 29 -14.53 -4.63 3.23
CA GLU A 29 -14.14 -3.54 2.33
C GLU A 29 -12.73 -3.75 1.77
N TRP A 30 -11.77 -4.18 2.60
CA TRP A 30 -10.44 -4.56 2.13
C TRP A 30 -10.50 -5.65 1.05
N GLU A 31 -11.25 -6.72 1.30
CA GLU A 31 -11.42 -7.82 0.34
C GLU A 31 -12.04 -7.33 -0.98
N GLN A 32 -13.10 -6.52 -0.90
CA GLN A 32 -13.78 -5.98 -2.07
C GLN A 32 -12.86 -5.08 -2.91
N LEU A 33 -12.15 -4.17 -2.27
CA LEU A 33 -11.25 -3.22 -2.94
C LEU A 33 -10.06 -3.95 -3.58
N LEU A 34 -9.47 -4.93 -2.88
CA LEU A 34 -8.33 -5.68 -3.40
C LEU A 34 -8.73 -6.56 -4.60
N THR A 35 -9.83 -7.31 -4.50
CA THR A 35 -10.22 -8.27 -5.54
C THR A 35 -10.74 -7.63 -6.84
N ASN A 36 -11.16 -6.36 -6.79
CA ASN A 36 -11.76 -5.65 -7.93
C ASN A 36 -10.94 -4.46 -8.44
N CYS A 37 -9.62 -4.45 -8.20
CA CYS A 37 -8.74 -3.39 -8.70
C CYS A 37 -7.82 -3.88 -9.84
N SER A 38 -7.50 -2.97 -10.78
CA SER A 38 -6.42 -3.16 -11.75
C SER A 38 -5.08 -2.67 -11.22
N ALA A 39 -5.11 -1.68 -10.33
CA ALA A 39 -4.00 -1.18 -9.54
C ALA A 39 -4.49 -0.77 -8.15
N PHE A 40 -3.64 -0.92 -7.14
CA PHE A 40 -3.98 -0.62 -5.74
C PHE A 40 -2.94 0.30 -5.12
N LEU A 41 -3.38 1.35 -4.42
CA LEU A 41 -2.52 2.23 -3.64
C LEU A 41 -2.88 2.11 -2.16
N PHE A 42 -1.91 1.69 -1.36
CA PHE A 42 -1.95 1.87 0.08
C PHE A 42 -1.02 3.02 0.47
N TYR A 43 -1.57 4.04 1.12
CA TYR A 43 -0.82 5.16 1.68
C TYR A 43 -1.19 5.30 3.15
N GLY A 44 -0.35 4.75 4.03
CA GLY A 44 -0.66 4.57 5.45
C GLY A 44 0.56 4.80 6.35
N MET A 45 0.32 4.93 7.65
CA MET A 45 1.44 5.05 8.60
C MET A 45 1.94 3.68 9.05
N GLU A 46 1.04 2.75 9.34
CA GLU A 46 1.32 1.39 9.80
C GLU A 46 1.56 0.42 8.64
N ARG A 47 2.11 -0.76 8.96
CA ARG A 47 2.29 -1.87 7.99
C ARG A 47 0.96 -2.24 7.35
N LEU A 48 0.90 -2.45 6.04
CA LEU A 48 -0.33 -2.93 5.37
C LEU A 48 -0.90 -4.19 6.04
N MET A 49 -0.03 -5.15 6.37
CA MET A 49 -0.42 -6.41 7.01
C MET A 49 -0.93 -6.26 8.45
N SER A 50 -0.78 -5.08 9.07
CA SER A 50 -1.43 -4.80 10.36
C SER A 50 -2.92 -4.46 10.22
N GLN A 51 -3.37 -4.11 9.01
CA GLN A 51 -4.74 -3.69 8.72
C GLN A 51 -5.60 -4.82 8.13
N ILE A 52 -4.97 -5.82 7.51
CA ILE A 52 -5.63 -6.93 6.82
C ILE A 52 -5.35 -8.22 7.58
N LEU A 53 -6.38 -9.03 7.81
CA LEU A 53 -6.21 -10.35 8.41
C LEU A 53 -5.47 -11.28 7.43
N LEU A 54 -4.33 -11.83 7.87
CA LEU A 54 -3.46 -12.68 7.05
C LEU A 54 -4.22 -13.87 6.44
N ASN A 55 -5.05 -14.56 7.23
CA ASN A 55 -5.82 -15.71 6.78
C ASN A 55 -6.85 -15.37 5.70
N ARG A 56 -7.38 -14.15 5.71
CA ARG A 56 -8.26 -13.65 4.64
C ARG A 56 -7.45 -13.31 3.40
N LEU A 57 -6.32 -12.60 3.56
CA LEU A 57 -5.44 -12.25 2.45
C LEU A 57 -4.98 -13.46 1.65
N VAL A 58 -4.44 -14.49 2.31
CA VAL A 58 -3.91 -15.68 1.61
C VAL A 58 -5.00 -16.51 0.94
N ALA A 59 -6.26 -16.39 1.40
CA ALA A 59 -7.39 -17.04 0.77
C ALA A 59 -7.93 -16.24 -0.44
N MET A 60 -7.54 -14.98 -0.59
CA MET A 60 -7.93 -14.18 -1.75
C MET A 60 -7.16 -14.58 -3.00
N ASN A 61 -7.85 -14.52 -4.14
CA ASN A 61 -7.26 -14.56 -5.46
C ASN A 61 -7.38 -13.17 -6.07
N ILE A 62 -6.25 -12.47 -6.23
CA ILE A 62 -6.16 -11.07 -6.65
C ILE A 62 -5.46 -10.92 -8.03
N PRO A 63 -5.84 -11.71 -9.06
CA PRO A 63 -5.10 -11.75 -10.32
C PRO A 63 -5.33 -10.52 -11.19
N LYS A 64 -6.36 -9.71 -10.88
CA LYS A 64 -6.69 -8.48 -11.60
C LYS A 64 -5.74 -7.34 -11.23
N CYS A 65 -5.10 -7.39 -10.06
CA CYS A 65 -4.19 -6.35 -9.60
C CYS A 65 -2.84 -6.47 -10.31
N HIS A 66 -2.60 -5.60 -11.29
CA HIS A 66 -1.36 -5.54 -12.05
C HIS A 66 -0.26 -4.82 -11.28
N LEU A 67 -0.63 -3.82 -10.48
CA LEU A 67 0.30 -2.99 -9.75
C LEU A 67 -0.25 -2.67 -8.36
N MET A 68 0.51 -3.01 -7.32
CA MET A 68 0.25 -2.56 -5.96
C MET A 68 1.37 -1.64 -5.50
N ILE A 69 1.01 -0.45 -5.02
CA ILE A 69 1.93 0.53 -4.46
C ILE A 69 1.65 0.62 -2.97
N ILE A 70 2.65 0.35 -2.15
CA ILE A 70 2.57 0.33 -0.70
C ILE A 70 3.55 1.36 -0.15
N LEU A 71 3.00 2.49 0.27
CA LEU A 71 3.72 3.57 0.93
C LEU A 71 3.33 3.60 2.39
N ASP A 72 3.92 2.67 3.14
CA ASP A 72 3.72 2.45 4.56
C ASP A 72 5.01 2.66 5.37
N LEU A 73 5.08 2.11 6.59
CA LEU A 73 6.25 2.16 7.48
C LEU A 73 6.66 3.57 7.93
N VAL A 74 5.70 4.47 8.09
CA VAL A 74 5.98 5.81 8.62
C VAL A 74 6.33 5.71 10.10
N ARG A 75 7.50 6.23 10.48
CA ARG A 75 7.97 6.24 11.87
C ARG A 75 7.58 7.54 12.56
N SER A 76 6.53 7.48 13.37
CA SER A 76 6.13 8.54 14.28
C SER A 76 5.88 7.96 15.67
N LYS A 77 5.83 8.81 16.70
CA LYS A 77 5.47 8.36 18.06
C LYS A 77 4.10 7.68 18.08
N GLN A 78 3.15 8.21 17.31
CA GLN A 78 1.78 7.71 17.22
C GLN A 78 1.71 6.38 16.47
N SER A 79 2.38 6.26 15.32
CA SER A 79 2.40 4.99 14.58
C SER A 79 3.11 3.90 15.37
N TYR A 80 4.21 4.23 16.07
CA TYR A 80 4.89 3.28 16.95
C TYR A 80 3.99 2.77 18.06
N GLN A 81 3.20 3.65 18.72
CA GLN A 81 2.24 3.25 19.73
C GLN A 81 1.14 2.33 19.15
N ARG A 82 0.58 2.68 17.99
CA ARG A 82 -0.45 1.86 17.33
C ARG A 82 0.07 0.49 16.92
N ILE A 83 1.26 0.42 16.32
CA ILE A 83 1.93 -0.85 15.96
C ILE A 83 2.15 -1.70 17.21
N THR A 84 2.76 -1.12 18.25
CA THR A 84 3.03 -1.83 19.51
C THR A 84 1.75 -2.39 20.12
N ASN A 85 0.67 -1.58 20.18
CA ASN A 85 -0.63 -2.01 20.71
C ASN A 85 -1.25 -3.13 19.87
N SER A 86 -1.17 -3.05 18.54
CA SER A 86 -1.66 -4.10 17.65
C SER A 86 -0.87 -5.41 17.74
N ASP A 87 0.40 -5.34 18.12
CA ASP A 87 1.30 -6.49 18.20
C ASP A 87 1.22 -7.22 19.55
N ILE A 88 0.59 -6.63 20.59
CA ILE A 88 0.51 -7.22 21.96
C ILE A 88 0.00 -8.67 21.95
N HIS A 89 -0.98 -8.97 21.09
CA HIS A 89 -1.63 -10.28 21.02
C HIS A 89 -1.11 -11.16 19.87
N LYS A 90 -0.09 -10.72 19.12
CA LYS A 90 0.45 -11.45 17.99
C LYS A 90 1.68 -12.26 18.41
N SER A 91 1.80 -13.47 17.85
CA SER A 91 3.03 -14.25 18.01
C SER A 91 4.18 -13.62 17.22
N CYS A 92 5.42 -13.93 17.61
CA CYS A 92 6.61 -13.48 16.89
C CYS A 92 6.59 -13.90 15.41
N LEU A 93 6.05 -15.09 15.13
CA LEU A 93 5.90 -15.60 13.76
C LEU A 93 4.88 -14.77 12.96
N HIS A 94 3.76 -14.40 13.57
CA HIS A 94 2.78 -13.53 12.91
C HIS A 94 3.39 -12.16 12.60
N ILE A 95 4.07 -11.53 13.55
CA ILE A 95 4.74 -10.23 13.33
C ILE A 95 5.81 -10.34 12.22
N ALA A 96 6.52 -11.47 12.14
CA ALA A 96 7.51 -11.69 11.08
C ALA A 96 6.88 -11.71 9.68
N THR A 97 5.65 -12.20 9.53
CA THR A 97 4.93 -12.18 8.24
C THR A 97 4.50 -10.77 7.79
N GLU A 98 4.46 -9.79 8.70
CA GLU A 98 4.13 -8.40 8.38
C GLU A 98 5.33 -7.58 7.90
N ARG A 99 6.52 -8.18 7.83
CA ARG A 99 7.72 -7.50 7.35
C ARG A 99 7.63 -7.25 5.84
N PRO A 100 8.38 -6.27 5.30
CA PRO A 100 8.20 -5.85 3.90
C PRO A 100 8.43 -6.97 2.87
N LYS A 101 9.42 -7.84 3.11
CA LYS A 101 9.74 -8.94 2.19
C LYS A 101 8.65 -9.99 2.19
N GLU A 102 8.23 -10.40 3.39
CA GLU A 102 7.18 -11.39 3.62
C GLU A 102 5.84 -10.88 3.07
N THR A 103 5.52 -9.60 3.26
CA THR A 103 4.37 -8.94 2.66
C THR A 103 4.40 -9.02 1.13
N ALA A 104 5.54 -8.70 0.51
CA ALA A 104 5.68 -8.80 -0.95
C ALA A 104 5.54 -10.24 -1.45
N MET A 105 6.08 -11.22 -0.73
CA MET A 105 5.92 -12.65 -1.05
C MET A 105 4.45 -13.08 -0.97
N LEU A 106 3.74 -12.71 0.10
CA LEU A 106 2.33 -13.04 0.29
C LEU A 106 1.46 -12.43 -0.81
N LEU A 107 1.66 -11.15 -1.14
CA LEU A 107 0.94 -10.49 -2.23
C LEU A 107 1.24 -11.11 -3.61
N SER A 108 2.48 -11.55 -3.83
CA SER A 108 2.83 -12.28 -5.05
C SER A 108 2.09 -13.62 -5.13
N LEU A 109 2.00 -14.33 -3.99
CA LEU A 109 1.28 -15.61 -3.90
C LEU A 109 -0.24 -15.46 -4.10
N THR A 110 -0.82 -14.31 -3.74
CA THR A 110 -2.25 -14.03 -4.00
C THR A 110 -2.53 -13.60 -5.45
N GLY A 111 -1.50 -13.45 -6.29
CA GLY A 111 -1.64 -13.18 -7.72
C GLY A 111 -1.40 -11.72 -8.14
N VAL A 112 -0.94 -10.84 -7.25
CA VAL A 112 -0.54 -9.47 -7.60
C VAL A 112 0.69 -9.53 -8.52
N ARG A 113 0.64 -8.86 -9.67
CA ARG A 113 1.69 -9.00 -10.71
C ARG A 113 2.95 -8.17 -10.47
N SER A 114 2.80 -6.99 -9.86
CA SER A 114 3.91 -6.08 -9.58
C SER A 114 3.65 -5.33 -8.29
N ILE A 115 4.69 -5.19 -7.45
CA ILE A 115 4.60 -4.58 -6.14
C ILE A 115 5.71 -3.55 -6.01
N ILE A 116 5.35 -2.30 -5.71
CA ILE A 116 6.27 -1.25 -5.24
C ILE A 116 6.01 -1.10 -3.74
N ALA A 117 7.03 -1.28 -2.91
CA ALA A 117 6.88 -1.16 -1.46
C ALA A 117 8.15 -0.57 -0.81
N ASN A 118 7.98 0.04 0.37
CA ASN A 118 9.09 0.50 1.19
C ASN A 118 9.86 -0.68 1.79
N GLN A 119 11.19 -0.69 1.67
CA GLN A 119 12.03 -1.70 2.32
C GLN A 119 12.34 -1.35 3.79
N TRP A 120 12.37 -0.06 4.11
CA TRP A 120 12.77 0.47 5.41
C TRP A 120 11.76 1.47 5.93
N TYR A 121 11.85 1.78 7.23
CA TYR A 121 11.06 2.86 7.82
C TYR A 121 11.33 4.19 7.13
N THR A 122 10.28 4.99 7.05
CA THR A 122 10.26 6.27 6.33
C THR A 122 9.54 7.33 7.16
N THR A 123 9.55 8.57 6.69
CA THR A 123 8.69 9.65 7.16
C THR A 123 7.47 9.82 6.26
N LEU A 124 6.47 10.57 6.74
CA LEU A 124 5.29 10.91 5.95
C LEU A 124 5.67 11.79 4.75
N GLN A 125 6.62 12.71 4.94
CA GLN A 125 7.09 13.60 3.89
C GLN A 125 7.77 12.82 2.77
N GLU A 126 8.69 11.92 3.09
CA GLU A 126 9.36 11.10 2.06
C GLU A 126 8.36 10.23 1.28
N ASN A 127 7.35 9.67 1.94
CA ASN A 127 6.29 8.93 1.23
C ASN A 127 5.45 9.83 0.33
N ALA A 128 5.18 11.07 0.73
CA ALA A 128 4.46 12.04 -0.11
C ALA A 128 5.28 12.42 -1.36
N GLU A 129 6.58 12.67 -1.19
CA GLU A 129 7.50 12.97 -2.28
C GLU A 129 7.63 11.78 -3.25
N ARG A 130 7.76 10.56 -2.72
CA ARG A 130 7.75 9.33 -3.54
C ARG A 130 6.43 9.18 -4.30
N LEU A 131 5.29 9.46 -3.67
CA LEU A 131 3.98 9.36 -4.31
C LEU A 131 3.86 10.33 -5.49
N GLU A 132 4.31 11.57 -5.33
CA GLU A 132 4.35 12.56 -6.42
C GLU A 132 5.20 12.06 -7.60
N ILE A 133 6.43 11.59 -7.34
CA ILE A 133 7.31 11.07 -8.40
C ILE A 133 6.69 9.85 -9.09
N LEU A 134 6.10 8.94 -8.31
CA LEU A 134 5.41 7.76 -8.84
C LEU A 134 4.26 8.18 -9.77
N PHE A 135 3.40 9.10 -9.33
CA PHE A 135 2.22 9.51 -10.09
C PHE A 135 2.59 10.29 -11.34
N GLU A 136 3.51 11.24 -11.24
CA GLU A 136 4.00 11.98 -12.41
C GLU A 136 4.54 11.02 -13.48
N ASN A 137 5.39 10.07 -13.10
CA ASN A 137 6.03 9.19 -14.06
C ASN A 137 5.09 8.10 -14.59
N LEU A 138 4.22 7.53 -13.75
CA LEU A 138 3.30 6.46 -14.16
C LEU A 138 2.09 7.01 -14.94
N LEU A 139 1.49 8.10 -14.47
CA LEU A 139 0.23 8.61 -15.02
C LEU A 139 0.47 9.66 -16.11
N SER A 140 1.31 10.66 -15.85
CA SER A 140 1.50 11.77 -16.79
C SER A 140 2.53 11.47 -17.87
N VAL A 141 3.69 10.92 -17.51
CA VAL A 141 4.75 10.59 -18.47
C VAL A 141 4.52 9.24 -19.14
N GLY A 142 3.82 8.31 -18.49
CA GLY A 142 3.53 6.98 -19.02
C GLY A 142 4.72 6.02 -18.99
N ARG A 143 5.66 6.21 -18.05
CA ARG A 143 6.79 5.29 -17.85
C ARG A 143 6.33 3.95 -17.29
N THR A 144 7.09 2.90 -17.61
CA THR A 144 6.88 1.59 -17.00
C THR A 144 7.22 1.60 -15.50
N THR A 145 6.64 0.68 -14.74
CA THR A 145 6.88 0.53 -13.29
C THR A 145 8.37 0.42 -12.96
N GLY A 146 9.14 -0.36 -13.72
CA GLY A 146 10.58 -0.52 -13.49
C GLY A 146 11.37 0.77 -13.74
N GLN A 147 11.05 1.52 -14.80
CA GLN A 147 11.68 2.81 -15.09
C GLN A 147 11.38 3.83 -13.99
N THR A 148 10.15 3.86 -13.51
CA THR A 148 9.75 4.77 -12.43
C THR A 148 10.46 4.44 -11.12
N VAL A 149 10.54 3.17 -10.73
CA VAL A 149 11.26 2.76 -9.50
C VAL A 149 12.75 3.09 -9.59
N HIS A 150 13.37 2.95 -10.77
CA HIS A 150 14.77 3.34 -10.96
C HIS A 150 15.00 4.84 -10.73
N ILE A 151 14.02 5.71 -11.01
CA ILE A 151 14.12 7.15 -10.73
C ILE A 151 14.13 7.41 -9.22
N LEU A 152 13.36 6.65 -8.44
CA LEU A 152 13.32 6.75 -6.97
C LEU A 152 14.60 6.30 -6.27
N GLN A 153 15.51 5.63 -6.97
CA GLN A 153 16.78 5.13 -6.42
C GLN A 153 17.93 6.16 -6.53
N LYS A 154 17.69 7.30 -7.17
CA LYS A 154 18.66 8.41 -7.28
C LYS A 154 18.50 9.38 -6.13
#